data_AF-A0A4S4K7K7-F1
#
_entry.id   AF-A0A4S4K7K7-F1
#
_cell.length_a   1.000
_cell.length_b   1.000
_cell.length_c   1.000
_cell.angle_alpha   90.00
_cell.angle_beta   90.00
_cell.angle_gamma   90.00
#
_symmetry.space_group_name_H-M   'P 1'
#
loop_
_entity.id
_entity.type
_entity.pdbx_description
1 polymer ?
#
loop_
_entity_poly.entity_id
_entity_poly.type
_entity_poly.pdbx_seq_one_letter_code
_entity_poly.pdbx_strand_id
1 'polypeptide(L)'
;MGDRYVYYRVYNEDGALRVRDPVGYDNTLGRITAHSITPPHNVRNIRHRIAVNEQLPDHYKPDLYLDMDGSPTEDGSHVSLSGDSYPGASPESAIGLVISGAGHNDKKPLNGIYLHI
;
A
#
# COMPACT_ATOMS: atom_id res chain seq x y z
N MET A 1 -7.63 -5.31 -23.46
CA MET A 1 -6.84 -5.83 -22.33
C MET A 1 -7.08 -4.89 -21.17
N GLY A 2 -7.77 -5.35 -20.11
CA GLY A 2 -8.07 -4.49 -18.97
C GLY A 2 -6.80 -4.12 -18.20
N ASP A 3 -6.82 -2.95 -17.57
CA ASP A 3 -5.74 -2.55 -16.68
C ASP A 3 -5.62 -3.55 -15.52
N ARG A 4 -4.39 -3.99 -15.25
CA ARG A 4 -4.07 -4.79 -14.05
C ARG A 4 -3.90 -3.84 -12.87
N TYR A 5 -4.49 -4.20 -11.75
CA TYR A 5 -4.46 -3.41 -10.52
C TYR A 5 -3.81 -4.21 -9.40
N VAL A 6 -3.10 -3.50 -8.53
CA VAL A 6 -2.66 -4.03 -7.24
C VAL A 6 -3.53 -3.38 -6.17
N TYR A 7 -4.35 -4.19 -5.52
CA TYR A 7 -5.17 -3.80 -4.39
C TYR A 7 -4.33 -3.83 -3.11
N TYR A 8 -4.48 -2.79 -2.28
CA TYR A 8 -3.74 -2.66 -1.03
C TYR A 8 -4.62 -2.06 0.07
N ARG A 9 -4.21 -2.29 1.32
CA ARG A 9 -4.74 -1.64 2.52
C ARG A 9 -3.60 -1.02 3.31
N VAL A 10 -3.88 0.09 3.98
CA VAL A 10 -2.89 0.79 4.81
C VAL A 10 -3.26 0.59 6.28
N TYR A 11 -2.28 0.30 7.11
CA TYR A 11 -2.45 0.03 8.53
C TYR A 11 -1.50 0.88 9.38
N ASN A 12 -1.94 1.23 10.58
CA ASN A 12 -1.12 1.75 11.66
C ASN A 12 -1.38 0.96 12.95
N GLU A 13 -0.86 1.45 14.07
CA GLU A 13 -1.05 0.85 15.40
C GLU A 13 -2.53 0.78 15.83
N ASP A 14 -3.38 1.66 15.31
CA ASP A 14 -4.82 1.69 15.58
C ASP A 14 -5.65 0.79 14.63
N GLY A 15 -5.03 0.23 13.59
CA GLY A 15 -5.67 -0.65 12.61
C GLY A 15 -5.69 -0.08 11.19
N ALA A 16 -6.73 -0.42 10.42
CA ALA A 16 -6.84 -0.04 9.01
C ALA A 16 -7.16 1.45 8.85
N LEU A 17 -6.41 2.13 7.99
CA LEU A 17 -6.58 3.53 7.67
C LEU A 17 -7.43 3.72 6.41
N ARG A 18 -8.07 4.89 6.33
CA ARG A 18 -8.73 5.33 5.11
C ARG A 18 -7.69 5.68 4.04
N VAL A 19 -7.85 5.09 2.86
CA VAL A 19 -7.00 5.38 1.69
C VAL A 19 -7.46 6.64 0.95
N ARG A 20 -6.57 7.23 0.15
CA ARG A 20 -6.85 8.47 -0.59
C ARG A 20 -7.88 8.32 -1.67
N ASP A 21 -7.74 7.25 -2.44
CA ASP A 21 -8.59 6.94 -3.57
C ASP A 21 -9.20 5.55 -3.36
N PRO A 22 -10.27 5.48 -2.53
CA PRO A 22 -10.90 4.21 -2.17
C PRO A 22 -11.64 3.59 -3.36
N VAL A 23 -11.66 2.26 -3.38
CA VAL A 23 -12.36 1.51 -4.41
C VAL A 23 -13.75 1.12 -3.91
N GLY A 24 -14.79 1.73 -4.48
CA GLY A 24 -16.18 1.40 -4.16
C GLY A 24 -16.60 1.92 -2.78
N TYR A 25 -17.18 1.05 -1.96
CA TYR A 25 -17.69 1.39 -0.63
C TYR A 25 -16.68 1.14 0.51
N ASP A 26 -15.61 0.38 0.25
CA ASP A 26 -14.57 0.10 1.24
C ASP A 26 -13.55 1.24 1.24
N ASN A 27 -13.71 2.16 2.19
CA ASN A 27 -12.84 3.32 2.35
C ASN A 27 -11.40 2.96 2.77
N THR A 28 -11.12 1.71 3.13
CA THR A 28 -9.78 1.23 3.52
C THR A 28 -9.03 0.54 2.39
N LEU A 29 -9.71 0.30 1.26
CA LEU A 29 -9.17 -0.44 0.13
C LEU A 29 -8.77 0.50 -1.01
N GLY A 30 -7.46 0.58 -1.26
CA GLY A 30 -6.90 1.33 -2.38
C GLY A 30 -6.52 0.42 -3.55
N ARG A 31 -6.27 1.04 -4.71
CA ARG A 31 -5.65 0.34 -5.85
C ARG A 31 -4.65 1.24 -6.57
N ILE A 32 -3.60 0.63 -7.10
CA ILE A 32 -2.69 1.24 -8.07
C ILE A 32 -2.66 0.44 -9.35
N THR A 33 -2.41 1.08 -10.49
CA THR A 33 -2.20 0.34 -11.74
C THR A 33 -0.84 -0.34 -11.71
N ALA A 34 -0.80 -1.63 -12.07
CA ALA A 34 0.46 -2.40 -12.10
C ALA A 34 1.48 -1.76 -13.06
N HIS A 35 1.02 -1.18 -14.17
CA HIS A 35 1.86 -0.45 -15.13
C HIS A 35 2.53 0.80 -14.56
N SER A 36 2.02 1.36 -13.45
CA SER A 36 2.63 2.52 -12.81
C SER A 36 3.78 2.17 -11.87
N ILE A 37 4.04 0.87 -11.66
CA ILE A 37 5.14 0.36 -10.86
C ILE A 37 6.34 0.19 -11.78
N THR A 38 7.44 0.85 -11.46
CA THR A 38 8.64 0.79 -12.29
C THR A 38 9.28 -0.61 -12.20
N PRO A 39 9.60 -1.25 -13.34
CA PRO A 39 10.43 -2.44 -13.33
C PRO A 39 11.80 -2.13 -12.70
N PRO A 40 12.36 -3.03 -11.87
CA PRO A 40 11.86 -4.36 -11.50
C PRO A 40 10.67 -4.30 -10.53
N HIS A 41 9.71 -5.22 -10.69
CA HIS A 41 8.56 -5.33 -9.77
C HIS A 41 9.00 -6.02 -8.47
N ASN A 42 9.71 -5.28 -7.61
CA ASN A 42 10.07 -5.74 -6.27
C ASN A 42 9.22 -5.04 -5.21
N VAL A 43 9.26 -5.58 -3.99
CA VAL A 43 8.54 -5.05 -2.82
C VAL A 43 8.86 -3.56 -2.61
N ARG A 44 10.12 -3.16 -2.77
CA ARG A 44 10.52 -1.75 -2.60
C ARG A 44 9.78 -0.81 -3.56
N ASN A 45 9.72 -1.16 -4.84
CA ASN A 45 9.09 -0.33 -5.87
C ASN A 45 7.56 -0.33 -5.71
N ILE A 46 6.96 -1.46 -5.33
CA ILE A 46 5.53 -1.55 -5.02
C ILE A 46 5.19 -0.67 -3.81
N ARG A 47 5.90 -0.84 -2.69
CA ARG A 47 5.75 -0.02 -1.48
C ARG A 47 5.88 1.46 -1.78
N HIS A 48 6.93 1.84 -2.50
CA HIS A 48 7.16 3.23 -2.90
C HIS A 48 6.00 3.76 -3.73
N ARG A 49 5.48 2.99 -4.69
CA ARG A 49 4.35 3.42 -5.51
C ARG A 49 3.08 3.63 -4.68
N ILE A 50 2.81 2.76 -3.71
CA ILE A 50 1.67 2.92 -2.79
C ILE A 50 1.88 4.15 -1.90
N ALA A 51 3.07 4.33 -1.31
CA ALA A 51 3.39 5.47 -0.47
C ALA A 51 3.21 6.81 -1.21
N VAL A 52 3.65 6.89 -2.47
CA VAL A 52 3.42 8.05 -3.34
C VAL A 52 1.92 8.26 -3.60
N ASN A 53 1.16 7.19 -3.84
CA ASN A 53 -0.28 7.29 -4.07
C ASN A 53 -1.03 7.81 -2.83
N GLU A 54 -0.57 7.44 -1.64
CA GLU A 54 -1.13 7.88 -0.36
C GLU A 54 -0.53 9.21 0.14
N GLN A 55 0.46 9.78 -0.57
CA GLN A 55 1.22 10.96 -0.16
C GLN A 55 1.86 10.80 1.23
N LEU A 56 2.36 9.60 1.51
CA LEU A 56 3.11 9.36 2.75
C LEU A 56 4.44 10.13 2.70
N PRO A 57 4.83 10.80 3.80
CA PRO A 57 6.13 11.46 3.87
C PRO A 57 7.30 10.49 3.67
N ASP A 58 8.34 10.93 2.95
CA ASP A 58 9.52 10.12 2.58
C ASP A 58 10.28 9.49 3.77
N HIS A 59 10.11 10.04 4.98
CA HIS A 59 10.74 9.50 6.19
C HIS A 59 10.03 8.25 6.73
N TYR A 60 8.80 7.97 6.32
CA TYR A 60 8.15 6.72 6.65
C TYR A 60 8.71 5.61 5.77
N LYS A 61 9.21 4.56 6.42
CA LYS A 61 9.59 3.31 5.77
C LYS A 61 8.60 2.23 6.17
N PRO A 62 7.38 2.21 5.59
CA PRO A 62 6.37 1.23 5.96
C PRO A 62 6.79 -0.17 5.53
N ASP A 63 6.37 -1.16 6.30
CA ASP A 63 6.53 -2.56 5.96
C ASP A 63 5.44 -3.00 4.98
N LEU A 64 5.79 -3.87 4.03
CA LEU A 64 4.86 -4.40 3.04
C LEU A 64 4.65 -5.90 3.28
N TYR A 65 3.39 -6.28 3.41
CA TYR A 65 2.93 -7.64 3.63
C TYR A 65 2.20 -8.10 2.37
N LEU A 66 2.73 -9.09 1.67
CA LEU A 66 2.07 -9.65 0.48
C LEU A 66 0.87 -10.55 0.84
N ASP A 67 0.82 -10.99 2.10
CA ASP A 67 -0.26 -11.76 2.69
C ASP A 67 -0.52 -11.23 4.10
N MET A 68 -1.79 -11.06 4.48
CA MET A 68 -2.20 -10.48 5.77
C MET A 68 -1.82 -11.38 6.95
N ASP A 69 -1.80 -12.69 6.74
CA ASP A 69 -1.36 -13.67 7.75
C ASP A 69 0.15 -13.93 7.71
N GLY A 70 0.88 -13.22 6.83
CA GLY A 70 2.30 -13.40 6.58
C GLY A 70 3.22 -12.48 7.40
N SER A 71 4.51 -12.51 7.06
CA SER A 71 5.52 -11.61 7.59
C SER A 71 5.81 -10.44 6.64
N PRO A 72 6.43 -9.34 7.12
CA PRO A 72 6.98 -8.32 6.24
C PRO A 72 7.85 -8.96 5.17
N THR A 73 7.65 -8.56 3.92
CA THR A 73 8.46 -9.05 2.81
C THR A 73 9.64 -8.11 2.57
N GLU A 74 10.81 -8.69 2.34
CA GLU A 74 12.05 -7.93 2.11
C GLU A 74 11.99 -7.09 0.81
N ASP A 75 12.59 -5.89 0.85
CA ASP A 75 12.65 -4.92 -0.25
C ASP A 75 13.07 -5.52 -1.61
N GLY A 76 14.05 -6.44 -1.57
CA GLY A 76 14.63 -7.07 -2.75
C GLY A 76 13.80 -8.20 -3.33
N SER A 77 12.77 -8.67 -2.62
CA SER A 77 11.93 -9.78 -3.07
C SER A 77 11.16 -9.40 -4.33
N HIS A 78 11.23 -10.26 -5.34
CA HIS A 78 10.55 -10.04 -6.62
C HIS A 78 9.09 -10.48 -6.54
N VAL A 79 8.20 -9.63 -7.01
CA VAL A 79 6.75 -9.87 -7.04
C VAL A 79 6.30 -9.96 -8.49
N SER A 80 5.85 -11.14 -8.87
CA SER A 80 5.32 -11.37 -10.22
C SER A 80 3.93 -10.77 -10.33
N LEU A 81 3.83 -9.60 -10.97
CA LEU A 81 2.55 -8.97 -11.36
C LEU A 81 2.06 -9.43 -12.74
N SER A 82 2.65 -10.51 -13.25
CA SER A 82 2.37 -11.13 -14.54
C SER A 82 1.73 -12.50 -14.32
N GLY A 83 0.42 -12.58 -14.48
CA GLY A 83 -0.36 -13.82 -14.31
C GLY A 83 -1.81 -13.52 -13.97
N ASP A 84 -2.61 -14.58 -13.86
CA ASP A 84 -4.01 -14.49 -13.42
C ASP A 84 -4.13 -14.45 -11.89
N SER A 85 -3.07 -14.86 -11.18
CA SER A 85 -2.99 -14.83 -9.71
C SER A 85 -1.67 -14.21 -9.28
N TYR A 86 -1.76 -13.18 -8.44
CA TYR A 86 -0.63 -12.49 -7.81
C TYR A 86 -1.11 -11.78 -6.53
N PRO A 87 -0.20 -11.46 -5.58
CA PRO A 87 -0.57 -10.71 -4.38
C PRO A 87 -1.23 -9.39 -4.72
N GLY A 88 -2.43 -9.15 -4.17
CA GLY A 88 -3.20 -7.94 -4.46
C GLY A 88 -3.87 -7.95 -5.83
N ALA A 89 -4.10 -9.11 -6.47
CA ALA A 89 -4.85 -9.19 -7.72
C ALA A 89 -6.35 -8.89 -7.56
N SER A 90 -6.88 -9.03 -6.34
CA SER A 90 -8.28 -8.77 -6.00
C SER A 90 -8.40 -8.06 -4.64
N PRO A 91 -9.57 -7.45 -4.33
CA PRO A 91 -9.86 -6.90 -3.01
C PRO A 91 -9.66 -7.85 -1.83
N GLU A 92 -9.88 -9.16 -2.02
CA GLU A 92 -9.75 -10.16 -0.96
C GLU A 92 -8.29 -10.55 -0.70
N SER A 93 -7.43 -10.42 -1.71
CA SER A 93 -5.99 -10.67 -1.65
C SER A 93 -5.18 -9.37 -1.47
N ALA A 94 -5.83 -8.28 -1.05
CA ALA A 94 -5.19 -6.98 -0.93
C ALA A 94 -3.96 -7.04 -0.01
N ILE A 95 -2.84 -6.49 -0.49
CA ILE A 95 -1.58 -6.48 0.26
C ILE A 95 -1.62 -5.41 1.36
N GLY A 96 -0.93 -5.65 2.47
CA GLY A 96 -0.89 -4.75 3.63
C GLY A 96 0.33 -3.83 3.60
N LEU A 97 0.10 -2.53 3.75
CA LEU A 97 1.15 -1.53 4.00
C LEU A 97 1.05 -1.08 5.46
N VAL A 98 2.03 -1.42 6.30
CA VAL A 98 2.01 -1.10 7.73
C VAL A 98 2.96 0.05 8.02
N ILE A 99 2.42 1.14 8.55
CA ILE A 99 3.18 2.33 8.96
C ILE A 99 3.54 2.16 10.44
N SER A 100 4.78 1.74 10.72
CA SER A 100 5.30 1.70 12.09
C SER A 100 5.78 3.10 12.52
N GLY A 101 5.44 3.50 13.74
CA GLY A 101 5.72 4.82 14.31
C GLY A 101 7.19 5.11 14.65
N ALA A 102 8.14 4.69 13.81
CA ALA A 102 9.56 5.04 13.95
C ALA A 102 9.80 6.49 13.47
N GLY A 103 9.26 7.42 14.26
CA GLY A 103 9.32 8.87 14.07
C GLY A 103 8.70 9.56 15.27
N HIS A 104 9.28 9.31 16.44
CA HIS A 104 8.91 9.90 17.72
C HIS A 104 9.12 11.44 17.69
N ASN A 105 8.24 12.21 17.04
CA ASN A 105 7.83 13.58 17.47
C ASN A 105 6.83 14.33 16.58
N ASP A 106 6.39 13.82 15.42
CA ASP A 106 5.38 14.53 14.63
C ASP A 106 3.99 13.94 14.91
N LYS A 107 3.34 14.43 15.97
CA LYS A 107 1.91 14.21 16.26
C LYS A 107 1.01 14.91 15.23
N LYS A 108 1.26 14.76 13.93
CA LYS A 108 0.23 14.98 12.94
C LYS A 108 -0.49 13.65 12.74
N PRO A 109 -1.73 13.50 13.20
CA PRO A 109 -2.49 12.32 12.83
C PRO A 109 -2.54 12.27 11.30
N LEU A 110 -2.40 11.08 10.70
CA LEU A 110 -2.67 10.87 9.28
C LEU A 110 -4.11 11.29 8.91
N ASN A 111 -4.99 11.50 9.91
CA ASN A 111 -6.29 12.14 9.75
C ASN A 111 -6.23 13.65 9.40
N GLY A 112 -5.08 14.31 9.53
CA GLY A 112 -4.88 15.73 9.23
C GLY A 112 -4.57 16.05 7.77
N ILE A 113 -4.38 15.04 6.91
CA ILE A 113 -4.22 15.21 5.45
C ILE A 113 -5.56 15.12 4.70
N TYR A 114 -6.67 14.81 5.40
CA TYR A 114 -8.02 14.75 4.83
C TYR A 114 -8.95 15.79 5.43
N LEU A 115 -8.57 17.07 5.39
CA LEU A 115 -9.53 18.17 5.45
C LEU A 115 -8.95 19.43 4.81
N HIS A 116 -9.26 19.66 3.54
CA HIS A 116 -9.45 21.00 3.00
C HIS A 116 -10.75 20.97 2.18
N ILE A 117 -11.79 21.49 2.85
CA ILE A 117 -12.94 22.25 2.33
C ILE A 117 -13.24 22.18 0.83
#